data_AF-A0A7S0F3X2-F1
#
_entry.id   AF-A0A7S0F3X2-F1
#
_cell.length_a   1.000
_cell.length_b   1.000
_cell.length_c   1.000
_cell.angle_alpha   90.00
_cell.angle_beta   90.00
_cell.angle_gamma   90.00
#
_symmetry.space_group_name_H-M   'P 1'
#
loop_
_entity.id
_entity.type
_entity.pdbx_description
1 polymer ?
#
loop_
_entity_poly.entity_id
_entity_poly.type
_entity_poly.pdbx_seq_one_letter_code
_entity_poly.pdbx_strand_id
1 'polypeptide(L)'
;DATVGSEVIMLYDFCSGRVVRLFGHAPAPDGYIRQVGSLSAAPRDLPGMLASGCSDGTVKIWDVRSRKPTHTLLGKEDDSTGGINAVQLVSGGSGWPFVFSSSPDAA
;
A
#
# COMPACT_ATOMS: atom_id res chain seq x y z
N ASP A 1 -1.60 -9.03 -22.73
CA ASP A 1 -0.15 -8.92 -22.63
C ASP A 1 0.19 -8.07 -21.41
N ALA A 2 0.98 -8.64 -20.49
CA ALA A 2 1.50 -8.13 -19.20
C ALA A 2 0.59 -7.54 -18.07
N THR A 3 -0.73 -7.37 -18.22
CA THR A 3 -1.57 -6.76 -17.16
C THR A 3 -2.45 -7.71 -16.35
N VAL A 4 -2.37 -9.02 -16.60
CA VAL A 4 -3.15 -10.04 -15.90
C VAL A 4 -2.30 -10.66 -14.79
N GLY A 5 -2.08 -9.90 -13.72
CA GLY A 5 -1.35 -10.42 -12.57
C GLY A 5 -0.75 -9.36 -11.65
N SER A 6 -0.65 -8.11 -12.06
CA SER A 6 -0.17 -7.07 -11.15
C SER A 6 -1.08 -6.94 -9.93
N GLU A 7 -0.45 -6.65 -8.79
CA GLU A 7 -1.14 -6.45 -7.52
C GLU A 7 -2.25 -5.44 -7.64
N VAL A 8 -3.41 -5.85 -7.13
CA VAL A 8 -4.60 -5.01 -7.12
C VAL A 8 -5.08 -4.88 -5.70
N ILE A 9 -5.05 -3.65 -5.20
CA ILE A 9 -5.90 -3.31 -4.05
C ILE A 9 -7.30 -3.11 -4.61
N MET A 10 -8.23 -3.92 -4.14
CA MET A 10 -9.63 -3.84 -4.52
C MET A 10 -10.39 -3.03 -3.48
N LEU A 11 -11.12 -2.02 -3.94
CA LEU A 11 -12.04 -1.24 -3.14
C LEU A 11 -13.46 -1.53 -3.60
N TYR A 12 -14.29 -1.96 -2.66
CA TYR A 12 -15.69 -2.31 -2.89
C TYR A 12 -16.57 -1.27 -2.21
N ASP A 13 -17.38 -0.56 -3.00
CA ASP A 13 -18.53 0.16 -2.47
C ASP A 13 -19.68 -0.85 -2.35
N PHE A 14 -19.93 -1.28 -1.12
CA PHE A 14 -20.95 -2.29 -0.84
C PHE A 14 -22.38 -1.76 -1.04
N CYS A 15 -22.59 -0.43 -0.92
CA CYS A 15 -23.91 0.17 -1.10
C CYS A 15 -24.29 0.24 -2.57
N SER A 16 -23.34 0.63 -3.44
CA SER A 16 -23.59 0.79 -4.88
C SER A 16 -23.22 -0.43 -5.72
N GLY A 17 -22.53 -1.41 -5.14
CA GLY A 17 -21.95 -2.55 -5.87
C GLY A 17 -20.76 -2.19 -6.76
N ARG A 18 -20.26 -0.96 -6.68
CA ARG A 18 -19.16 -0.49 -7.52
C ARG A 18 -17.83 -1.03 -7.01
N VAL A 19 -16.97 -1.43 -7.94
CA VAL A 19 -15.59 -1.85 -7.66
C VAL A 19 -14.60 -0.86 -8.26
N VAL A 20 -13.57 -0.52 -7.48
CA VAL A 20 -12.43 0.28 -7.93
C VAL A 20 -11.14 -0.51 -7.66
N ARG A 21 -10.21 -0.45 -8.62
CA ARG A 21 -8.88 -1.06 -8.52
C ARG A 21 -7.85 0.03 -8.34
N LEU A 22 -6.95 -0.13 -7.37
CA LEU A 22 -5.75 0.70 -7.24
C LEU A 22 -4.54 -0.08 -7.74
N PHE A 23 -3.75 0.56 -8.59
CA PHE A 23 -2.54 0.01 -9.21
C PHE A 23 -1.34 0.89 -8.85
N GLY A 24 -0.19 0.27 -8.53
CA GLY A 24 1.01 1.08 -8.28
C GLY A 24 2.20 0.39 -7.62
N HIS A 25 2.04 -0.78 -6.97
CA HIS A 25 3.18 -1.61 -6.56
C HIS A 25 3.93 -2.14 -7.78
N ALA A 26 5.26 -2.15 -7.66
CA ALA A 26 6.13 -2.44 -8.79
C ALA A 26 6.05 -3.94 -9.11
N PRO A 27 5.86 -4.32 -10.38
CA PRO A 27 5.95 -5.74 -10.75
C PRO A 27 7.35 -6.27 -10.44
N ALA A 28 7.45 -7.55 -10.08
CA ALA A 28 8.76 -8.15 -9.88
C ALA A 28 9.54 -8.21 -11.22
N PRO A 29 10.87 -8.00 -11.22
CA PRO A 29 11.70 -8.00 -12.43
C PRO A 29 11.61 -9.29 -13.26
N ASP A 30 11.28 -10.40 -12.60
CA ASP A 30 11.14 -11.74 -13.14
C ASP A 30 9.68 -12.10 -13.52
N GLY A 31 8.76 -11.14 -13.43
CA GLY A 31 7.37 -11.30 -13.83
C GLY A 31 6.49 -11.96 -12.76
N TYR A 32 7.00 -12.26 -11.56
CA TYR A 32 6.14 -12.70 -10.47
C TYR A 32 5.24 -11.58 -9.97
N ILE A 33 4.06 -12.01 -9.56
CA ILE A 33 3.09 -11.18 -8.85
C ILE A 33 3.64 -10.97 -7.45
N ARG A 34 3.96 -9.73 -7.09
CA ARG A 34 4.27 -9.38 -5.70
C ARG A 34 2.99 -9.42 -4.87
N GLN A 35 3.10 -9.50 -3.56
CA GLN A 35 1.93 -9.61 -2.69
C GLN A 35 1.77 -8.39 -1.79
N VAL A 36 0.56 -7.80 -1.80
CA VAL A 36 0.13 -6.85 -0.79
C VAL A 36 -0.23 -7.65 0.46
N GLY A 37 0.71 -7.70 1.42
CA GLY A 37 0.57 -8.46 2.66
C GLY A 37 -0.28 -7.74 3.71
N SER A 38 -0.35 -6.41 3.65
CA SER A 38 -1.04 -5.61 4.66
C SER A 38 -1.71 -4.37 4.07
N LEU A 39 -2.85 -4.01 4.65
CA LEU A 39 -3.60 -2.79 4.36
C LEU A 39 -3.94 -2.07 5.66
N SER A 40 -3.89 -0.74 5.67
CA SER A 40 -4.36 0.09 6.77
C SER A 40 -5.20 1.24 6.24
N ALA A 41 -6.47 1.28 6.61
CA ALA A 41 -7.28 2.48 6.40
C ALA A 41 -6.77 3.61 7.29
N ALA A 42 -6.89 4.85 6.80
CA ALA A 42 -6.55 6.00 7.62
C ALA A 42 -7.63 6.30 8.67
N PRO A 43 -7.26 6.92 9.80
CA PRO A 43 -8.22 7.36 10.79
C PRO A 43 -9.12 8.51 10.28
N ARG A 44 -10.15 8.86 11.06
CA ARG A 44 -11.25 9.75 10.62
C ARG A 44 -10.82 11.15 10.17
N ASP A 45 -9.75 11.68 10.74
CA ASP A 45 -9.18 13.00 10.43
C ASP A 45 -8.32 13.01 9.16
N LEU A 46 -8.04 11.84 8.57
CA LEU A 46 -7.39 11.66 7.26
C LEU A 46 -8.29 10.92 6.27
N PRO A 47 -9.49 11.44 5.95
CA PRO A 47 -10.50 10.70 5.21
C PRO A 47 -10.05 10.39 3.79
N GLY A 48 -10.24 9.13 3.38
CA GLY A 48 -9.92 8.68 2.03
C GLY A 48 -8.45 8.34 1.80
N MET A 49 -7.63 8.34 2.86
CA MET A 49 -6.28 7.79 2.79
C MET A 49 -6.27 6.28 3.09
N LEU A 50 -5.38 5.56 2.43
CA LEU A 50 -5.10 4.14 2.64
C LEU A 50 -3.59 3.92 2.59
N ALA A 51 -3.08 2.98 3.37
CA ALA A 51 -1.72 2.48 3.25
C ALA A 51 -1.73 1.01 2.85
N SER A 52 -0.75 0.60 2.05
CA SER A 52 -0.47 -0.80 1.70
C SER A 52 0.99 -1.11 1.88
N GLY A 53 1.28 -2.28 2.44
CA GLY A 53 2.61 -2.87 2.49
C GLY A 53 2.71 -4.03 1.50
N CYS A 54 3.81 -4.11 0.75
CA CYS A 54 4.00 -5.07 -0.31
C CYS A 54 5.30 -5.87 -0.15
N SER A 55 5.35 -7.04 -0.77
CA SER A 55 6.56 -7.85 -0.93
C SER A 55 7.61 -7.24 -1.88
N ASP A 56 7.38 -6.03 -2.39
CA ASP A 56 8.38 -5.18 -3.05
C ASP A 56 9.21 -4.36 -2.08
N GLY A 57 9.00 -4.53 -0.77
CA GLY A 57 9.70 -3.75 0.26
C GLY A 57 9.19 -2.31 0.37
N THR A 58 8.12 -1.95 -0.34
CA THR A 58 7.55 -0.61 -0.31
C THR A 58 6.26 -0.54 0.49
N VAL A 59 6.07 0.62 1.10
CA VAL A 59 4.78 1.05 1.62
C VAL A 59 4.23 2.13 0.70
N LYS A 60 2.99 1.98 0.23
CA LYS A 60 2.32 3.03 -0.55
C LYS A 60 1.21 3.66 0.23
N ILE A 61 1.13 4.98 0.13
CA ILE A 61 0.04 5.79 0.65
C ILE A 61 -0.81 6.20 -0.53
N TRP A 62 -2.12 6.01 -0.41
CA TRP A 62 -3.08 6.19 -1.48
C TRP A 62 -4.09 7.25 -1.07
N ASP A 63 -4.40 8.14 -2.00
CA ASP A 63 -5.68 8.82 -1.99
C ASP A 63 -6.68 7.97 -2.78
N VAL A 64 -7.63 7.38 -2.05
CA VAL A 64 -8.67 6.51 -2.60
C VAL A 64 -9.53 7.23 -3.63
N ARG A 65 -9.75 8.55 -3.47
CA ARG A 65 -10.60 9.33 -4.38
C ARG A 65 -9.91 9.56 -5.73
N SER A 66 -8.65 9.98 -5.69
CA SER A 66 -7.85 10.16 -6.92
C SER A 66 -7.38 8.84 -7.53
N ARG A 67 -7.43 7.75 -6.76
CA ARG A 67 -7.02 6.38 -7.15
C ARG A 67 -5.54 6.29 -7.51
N LYS A 68 -4.74 7.18 -6.93
CA LYS A 68 -3.31 7.25 -7.19
C LYS A 68 -2.54 7.13 -5.88
N PRO A 69 -1.35 6.50 -5.91
CA PRO A 69 -0.44 6.59 -4.79
C PRO A 69 0.02 8.05 -4.65
N THR A 70 -0.18 8.64 -3.49
CA THR A 70 0.34 9.97 -3.14
C THR A 70 1.81 9.89 -2.72
N HIS A 71 2.19 8.79 -2.06
CA HIS A 71 3.56 8.52 -1.65
C HIS A 71 3.94 7.06 -1.87
N THR A 72 5.20 6.85 -2.22
CA THR A 72 5.86 5.54 -2.14
C THR A 72 7.01 5.69 -1.16
N LEU A 73 6.93 4.96 -0.05
CA LEU A 73 7.91 4.96 1.02
C LEU A 73 8.74 3.68 0.87
N LEU A 74 10.05 3.84 0.72
CA LEU A 74 10.98 2.71 0.59
C LEU A 74 11.36 2.20 1.98
N GLY A 75 11.31 0.88 2.17
CA GLY A 75 11.85 0.23 3.36
C GLY A 75 13.37 0.39 3.49
N LYS A 76 14.10 0.42 2.36
CA LYS A 76 15.53 0.80 2.23
C LYS A 76 15.96 0.92 0.75
N GLU A 77 17.20 1.35 0.50
CA GLU A 77 17.79 1.64 -0.84
C GLU A 77 18.16 0.39 -1.68
N ASP A 78 18.04 -0.83 -1.16
CA ASP A 78 18.41 -2.05 -1.88
C ASP A 78 17.22 -2.96 -2.22
N ASP A 79 17.37 -3.68 -3.34
CA ASP A 79 16.42 -4.65 -3.90
C ASP A 79 16.33 -5.96 -3.09
N SER A 80 17.05 -6.08 -1.98
CA SER A 80 17.13 -7.31 -1.17
C SER A 80 16.14 -7.33 0.00
N THR A 81 15.33 -6.28 0.16
CA THR A 81 14.40 -6.17 1.29
C THR A 81 13.27 -7.19 1.25
N GLY A 82 13.10 -7.90 2.36
CA GLY A 82 11.94 -8.72 2.68
C GLY A 82 10.67 -7.89 2.73
N GLY A 83 9.56 -8.53 2.36
CA GLY A 83 8.27 -7.88 2.20
C GLY A 83 7.75 -7.19 3.45
N ILE A 84 6.98 -6.13 3.26
CA ILE A 84 6.31 -5.46 4.38
C ILE A 84 5.20 -6.37 4.93
N ASN A 85 5.36 -6.79 6.18
CA ASN A 85 4.43 -7.70 6.86
C ASN A 85 3.22 -6.98 7.45
N ALA A 86 3.45 -5.79 8.01
CA ALA A 86 2.38 -4.99 8.61
C ALA A 86 2.58 -3.52 8.29
N VAL A 87 1.48 -2.82 8.09
CA VAL A 87 1.44 -1.36 7.98
C VAL A 87 0.32 -0.82 8.85
N GLN A 88 0.55 0.30 9.51
CA GLN A 88 -0.45 1.02 10.29
C GLN A 88 -0.36 2.52 10.04
N LEU A 89 -1.42 3.09 9.48
CA LEU A 89 -1.64 4.53 9.42
C LEU A 89 -2.15 5.03 10.77
N VAL A 90 -1.47 6.00 11.32
CA VAL A 90 -1.80 6.62 12.60
C VAL A 90 -1.90 8.12 12.41
N SER A 91 -2.93 8.72 12.99
CA SER A 91 -3.07 10.15 13.14
C SER A 91 -3.28 10.50 14.60
N GLY A 92 -2.53 11.49 15.08
CA GLY A 92 -2.81 12.16 16.35
C GLY A 92 -3.61 13.44 16.10
N GLY A 93 -4.46 13.83 17.06
CA GLY A 93 -5.33 15.01 16.99
C GLY A 93 -4.64 16.38 16.81
N SER A 94 -3.32 16.42 16.63
CA SER A 94 -2.51 17.61 16.36
C SER A 94 -1.82 17.61 14.99
N GLY A 95 -2.26 16.78 14.04
CA GLY A 95 -1.67 16.73 12.69
C GLY A 95 -0.41 15.86 12.61
N TRP A 96 -0.45 14.70 13.28
CA TRP A 96 0.63 13.70 13.29
C TRP A 96 0.32 12.51 12.38
N PRO A 97 0.43 12.61 11.03
CA PRO A 97 0.19 11.47 10.15
C PRO A 97 1.47 10.61 10.04
N PHE A 98 1.57 9.57 10.86
CA PHE A 98 2.68 8.62 10.78
C PHE A 98 2.22 7.28 10.22
N VAL A 99 3.16 6.58 9.60
CA VAL A 99 2.98 5.20 9.15
C VAL A 99 4.02 4.36 9.87
N PHE A 100 3.56 3.38 10.62
CA PHE A 100 4.43 2.33 11.14
C PHE A 100 4.42 1.17 10.15
N SER A 101 5.59 0.60 9.90
CA SER A 101 5.70 -0.61 9.10
C SER A 101 6.70 -1.56 9.74
N SER A 102 6.51 -2.86 9.51
CA SER A 102 7.47 -3.89 9.90
C SER A 102 7.78 -4.80 8.71
N SER A 103 9.04 -5.21 8.62
CA SER A 103 9.56 -6.15 7.64
C SER A 103 10.31 -7.27 8.39
N PRO A 104 10.37 -8.51 7.86
CA PRO A 104 11.23 -9.57 8.39
C PRO A 104 12.70 -9.14 8.46
N ASP A 105 13.13 -8.29 7.54
CA ASP A 105 14.51 -7.87 7.41
C ASP A 105 14.70 -6.55 8.16
N ALA A 106 14.92 -6.69 9.47
CA ALA A 106 15.42 -5.61 10.30
C ALA A 106 16.96 -5.62 10.22
N ALA A 107 17.51 -4.99 9.19
CA ALA A 107 18.92 -4.60 9.15
C ALA A 107 18.98 -3.14 8.73
#